data_AF-A0A3Q3WCQ8-F1
#
_entry.id   AF-A0A3Q3WCQ8-F1
#
_cell.length_a   1.000
_cell.length_b   1.000
_cell.length_c   1.000
_cell.angle_alpha   90.00
_cell.angle_beta   90.00
_cell.angle_gamma   90.00
#
_symmetry.space_group_name_H-M   'P 1'
#
loop_
_entity.id
_entity.type
_entity.pdbx_description
1 polymer ?
#
loop_
_entity_poly.entity_id
_entity_poly.type
_entity_poly.pdbx_seq_one_letter_code
_entity_poly.pdbx_strand_id
1 'polypeptide(L)'
;MIMNKLNKLGSPGWREPLDCVRASELCNQNSQCSSRYRIMRQCLSGGDKERSAMLASKECQGALEVLQDSPLYDCRCKRGMKKELQCLQNYWSIHMGLTEGEEFYETSPYEPIHFSEEFRHASIISGNAGKPCNPCLDAAKACNLNETCKRLRSAYNSICSKALRQFFERVSWELSYPLLFCSCPDQACAERRRRTIVPSCSHQERHKPSCLELRRTCRSDALCR
;
A
#
# COMPACT_ATOMS: atom_id res chain seq x y z
N MET A 1 33.06 -49.16 8.20
CA MET A 1 32.01 -48.66 9.13
C MET A 1 32.48 -47.30 9.62
N ILE A 2 31.91 -46.15 9.28
CA ILE A 2 30.52 -45.77 9.02
C ILE A 2 30.54 -44.68 7.93
N MET A 3 30.22 -45.05 6.70
CA MET A 3 29.63 -44.16 5.71
C MET A 3 28.12 -44.36 5.84
N ASN A 4 27.45 -43.52 6.63
CA ASN A 4 26.00 -43.23 6.56
C ASN A 4 25.55 -42.39 7.76
N LYS A 5 25.57 -41.06 7.58
CA LYS A 5 24.58 -40.10 8.14
C LYS A 5 24.93 -38.67 7.68
N LEU A 6 25.00 -38.48 6.37
CA LEU A 6 24.95 -37.16 5.74
C LEU A 6 23.74 -37.16 4.80
N ASN A 7 22.57 -36.93 5.38
CA ASN A 7 21.41 -36.34 4.71
C ASN A 7 20.29 -36.16 5.74
N LYS A 8 19.68 -34.96 5.76
CA LYS A 8 18.67 -34.42 6.69
C LYS A 8 19.20 -33.54 7.83
N LEU A 9 19.79 -32.40 7.48
CA LEU A 9 19.56 -31.18 8.23
C LEU A 9 19.12 -30.11 7.23
N GLY A 10 17.81 -29.94 7.07
CA GLY A 10 17.27 -28.78 6.36
C GLY A 10 17.58 -27.52 7.15
N SER A 11 17.96 -26.45 6.47
CA SER A 11 18.26 -25.13 7.04
C SER A 11 17.13 -24.64 7.97
N PRO A 12 17.43 -23.83 9.02
CA PRO A 12 16.39 -23.26 9.86
C PRO A 12 15.42 -22.47 8.99
N GLY A 13 14.15 -22.87 9.03
CA GLY A 13 13.12 -22.38 8.13
C GLY A 13 12.86 -20.89 8.32
N TRP A 14 13.26 -20.09 7.34
CA TRP A 14 12.59 -18.82 7.07
C TRP A 14 11.16 -19.14 6.66
N ARG A 15 10.23 -19.16 7.63
CA ARG A 15 8.80 -19.13 7.32
C ARG A 15 8.50 -17.75 6.75
N GLU A 16 7.95 -17.72 5.53
CA GLU A 16 7.48 -16.48 4.90
C GLU A 16 6.55 -15.74 5.87
N PRO A 17 6.75 -14.41 6.08
CA PRO A 17 5.84 -13.60 6.88
C PRO A 17 4.38 -13.82 6.49
N LEU A 18 3.51 -14.00 7.48
CA LEU A 18 2.09 -14.26 7.23
C LEU A 18 1.37 -12.94 6.93
N ASP A 19 0.67 -12.90 5.80
CA ASP A 19 -0.24 -11.79 5.52
C ASP A 19 -1.43 -11.78 6.49
N CYS A 20 -2.09 -10.63 6.62
CA CYS A 20 -3.20 -10.47 7.56
C CYS A 20 -4.45 -11.30 7.21
N VAL A 21 -4.56 -11.83 5.98
CA VAL A 21 -5.65 -12.76 5.63
C VAL A 21 -5.37 -14.11 6.27
N ARG A 22 -4.18 -14.67 6.04
CA ARG A 22 -3.77 -15.97 6.58
C ARG A 22 -3.59 -15.94 8.11
N ALA A 23 -3.05 -14.85 8.64
CA ALA A 23 -2.89 -14.69 10.09
C ALA A 23 -4.26 -14.64 10.80
N SER A 24 -5.26 -14.01 10.18
CA SER A 24 -6.63 -13.99 10.70
C SER A 24 -7.27 -15.37 10.64
N GLU A 25 -7.08 -16.13 9.55
CA GLU A 25 -7.56 -17.51 9.43
C GLU A 25 -6.98 -18.42 10.52
N LEU A 26 -5.68 -18.30 10.81
CA LEU A 26 -5.03 -19.04 11.90
C LEU A 26 -5.56 -18.62 13.28
N CYS A 27 -5.73 -17.32 13.53
CA CYS A 27 -6.32 -16.84 14.78
C CYS A 27 -7.74 -17.37 14.98
N ASN A 28 -8.54 -17.45 13.90
CA ASN A 28 -9.90 -17.98 13.95
C ASN A 28 -9.98 -19.48 14.25
N GLN A 29 -8.92 -20.24 13.98
CA GLN A 29 -8.83 -21.66 14.33
C GLN A 29 -8.49 -21.89 15.81
N ASN A 30 -7.93 -20.88 16.49
CA ASN A 30 -7.62 -20.92 17.91
C ASN A 30 -8.74 -20.24 18.71
N SER A 31 -9.40 -20.95 19.63
CA SER A 31 -10.54 -20.42 20.38
C SER A 31 -10.19 -19.21 21.25
N GLN A 32 -9.00 -19.20 21.86
CA GLN A 32 -8.50 -18.11 22.68
C GLN A 32 -8.24 -16.87 21.82
N CYS A 33 -7.52 -17.02 20.70
CA CYS A 33 -7.24 -15.92 19.79
C CYS A 33 -8.53 -15.38 19.15
N SER A 34 -9.39 -16.25 18.63
CA SER A 34 -10.65 -15.87 17.97
C SER A 34 -11.58 -15.08 18.91
N SER A 35 -11.68 -15.49 20.18
CA SER A 35 -12.45 -14.76 21.19
C SER A 35 -11.91 -13.34 21.40
N ARG A 36 -10.61 -13.21 21.65
CA ARG A 36 -9.96 -11.90 21.85
C ARG A 36 -9.98 -11.03 20.60
N TYR A 37 -9.91 -11.64 19.42
CA TYR A 37 -10.03 -10.92 18.16
C TYR A 37 -11.41 -10.28 17.99
N ARG A 38 -12.49 -11.00 18.34
CA ARG A 38 -13.85 -10.45 18.30
C ARG A 38 -14.05 -9.32 19.31
N ILE A 39 -13.52 -9.47 20.52
CA ILE A 39 -13.53 -8.42 21.54
C ILE A 39 -12.81 -7.17 21.03
N MET A 40 -11.59 -7.33 20.48
CA MET A 40 -10.82 -6.20 19.98
C MET A 40 -11.55 -5.45 18.85
N ARG A 41 -12.21 -6.18 17.94
CA ARG A 41 -13.06 -5.57 16.91
C ARG A 41 -14.18 -4.69 17.48
N GLN A 42 -14.73 -5.06 18.63
CA GLN A 42 -15.75 -4.25 19.32
C GLN A 42 -15.10 -3.04 20.01
N CYS A 43 -13.96 -3.23 20.67
CA CYS A 43 -13.20 -2.16 21.33
C CYS A 43 -12.83 -1.03 20.37
N LEU A 44 -12.53 -1.38 19.11
CA LEU A 44 -12.11 -0.44 18.07
C LEU A 44 -13.25 0.06 17.18
N SER A 45 -14.48 -0.34 17.47
CA SER A 45 -15.66 0.19 16.79
C SER A 45 -16.01 1.60 17.31
N GLY A 46 -16.77 2.37 16.51
CA GLY A 46 -17.20 3.72 16.91
C GLY A 46 -16.21 4.84 16.56
N GLY A 47 -16.43 6.03 17.11
CA GLY A 47 -15.58 7.21 16.90
C GLY A 47 -14.35 7.25 17.82
N ASP A 48 -13.38 8.13 17.53
CA ASP A 48 -12.09 8.18 18.24
C ASP A 48 -12.21 8.31 19.78
N LYS A 49 -13.19 9.10 20.26
CA LYS A 49 -13.48 9.25 21.69
C LYS A 49 -14.02 7.97 22.33
N GLU A 50 -14.88 7.24 21.63
CA GLU A 50 -15.47 5.99 22.10
C GLU A 50 -14.40 4.89 22.16
N ARG A 51 -13.58 4.78 21.09
CA ARG A 51 -12.45 3.85 21.05
C ARG A 51 -11.48 4.08 22.20
N SER A 52 -11.10 5.34 22.45
CA SER A 52 -10.18 5.69 23.54
C SER A 52 -10.71 5.26 24.90
N ALA A 53 -12.01 5.43 25.15
CA ALA A 53 -12.64 4.98 26.38
C ALA A 53 -12.71 3.45 26.47
N MET A 54 -13.04 2.76 25.38
CA MET A 54 -13.10 1.29 25.34
C MET A 54 -11.72 0.66 25.54
N LEU A 55 -10.67 1.21 24.92
CA LEU A 55 -9.30 0.74 25.06
C LEU A 55 -8.76 0.87 26.50
N ALA A 56 -9.31 1.76 27.31
CA ALA A 56 -8.99 1.86 28.73
C ALA A 56 -9.65 0.76 29.59
N SER A 57 -10.59 -0.02 29.04
CA SER A 57 -11.25 -1.11 29.76
C SER A 57 -10.34 -2.34 29.89
N LYS A 58 -10.48 -3.05 31.02
CA LYS A 58 -9.72 -4.29 31.29
C LYS A 58 -9.96 -5.38 30.24
N GLU A 59 -11.17 -5.43 29.67
CA GLU A 59 -11.52 -6.40 28.65
C GLU A 59 -10.75 -6.18 27.35
N CYS A 60 -10.67 -4.92 26.89
CA CYS A 60 -9.91 -4.55 25.69
C CYS A 60 -8.41 -4.69 25.91
N GLN A 61 -7.89 -4.32 27.09
CA GLN A 61 -6.48 -4.51 27.45
C GLN A 61 -6.10 -6.00 27.43
N GLY A 62 -6.88 -6.86 28.11
CA GLY A 62 -6.62 -8.31 28.12
C GLY A 62 -6.82 -8.98 26.75
N ALA A 63 -7.63 -8.39 25.85
CA ALA A 63 -7.70 -8.84 24.47
C ALA A 63 -6.46 -8.45 23.66
N LEU A 64 -5.90 -7.26 23.89
CA LEU A 64 -4.68 -6.80 23.23
C LEU A 64 -3.49 -7.68 23.58
N GLU A 65 -3.29 -7.99 24.86
CA GLU A 65 -2.18 -8.84 25.35
C GLU A 65 -2.13 -10.19 24.62
N VAL A 66 -3.27 -10.86 24.50
CA VAL A 66 -3.36 -12.16 23.79
C VAL A 66 -3.10 -12.00 22.29
N LEU A 67 -3.56 -10.90 21.69
CA LEU A 67 -3.36 -10.66 20.27
C LEU A 67 -1.90 -10.34 19.95
N GLN A 68 -1.19 -9.63 20.82
CA GLN A 68 0.23 -9.31 20.69
C GLN A 68 1.10 -10.56 20.55
N ASP A 69 0.75 -11.64 21.25
CA ASP A 69 1.44 -12.94 21.13
C ASP A 69 1.03 -13.75 19.89
N SER A 70 0.10 -13.25 19.07
CA SER A 70 -0.40 -13.93 17.89
C SER A 70 0.27 -13.43 16.60
N PRO A 71 0.39 -14.28 15.56
CA PRO A 71 0.86 -13.85 14.24
C PRO A 71 0.01 -12.75 13.58
N LEU A 72 -1.21 -12.49 14.10
CA LEU A 72 -2.10 -11.46 13.58
C LEU A 72 -1.62 -10.05 13.94
N TYR A 73 -0.95 -9.86 15.07
CA TYR A 73 -0.50 -8.54 15.50
C TYR A 73 0.57 -7.95 14.56
N ASP A 74 1.57 -8.75 14.22
CA ASP A 74 2.67 -8.36 13.34
C ASP A 74 2.43 -8.66 11.85
N CYS A 75 1.21 -9.03 11.48
CA CYS A 75 0.90 -9.28 10.07
C CYS A 75 1.11 -8.00 9.23
N ARG A 76 1.46 -8.18 7.96
CA ARG A 76 1.59 -7.09 6.99
C ARG A 76 0.92 -7.48 5.67
N CYS A 77 0.55 -6.48 4.89
CA CYS A 77 -0.04 -6.62 3.58
C CYS A 77 0.99 -6.36 2.49
N LYS A 78 0.75 -6.87 1.29
CA LYS A 78 1.56 -6.60 0.10
C LYS A 78 0.75 -5.76 -0.88
N ARG A 79 1.34 -4.69 -1.41
CA ARG A 79 0.67 -3.84 -2.42
C ARG A 79 0.31 -4.68 -3.65
N GLY A 80 -0.92 -4.51 -4.16
CA GLY A 80 -1.40 -5.24 -5.34
C GLY A 80 -1.70 -6.73 -5.13
N MET A 81 -1.75 -7.21 -3.88
CA MET A 81 -2.16 -8.59 -3.60
C MET A 81 -3.65 -8.81 -3.91
N LYS A 82 -4.04 -10.04 -4.30
CA LYS A 82 -5.43 -10.35 -4.73
C LYS A 82 -6.50 -9.98 -3.70
N LYS A 83 -6.20 -10.11 -2.41
CA LYS A 83 -7.10 -9.84 -1.28
C LYS A 83 -6.65 -8.61 -0.48
N GLU A 84 -6.07 -7.60 -1.13
CA GLU A 84 -5.47 -6.43 -0.46
C GLU A 84 -6.45 -5.73 0.47
N LEU A 85 -7.67 -5.42 0.00
CA LEU A 85 -8.69 -4.77 0.84
C LEU A 85 -9.01 -5.61 2.07
N GLN A 86 -9.16 -6.93 1.92
CA GLN A 86 -9.44 -7.83 3.04
C GLN A 86 -8.25 -7.89 4.02
N CYS A 87 -7.03 -7.88 3.50
CA CYS A 87 -5.81 -7.84 4.32
C CYS A 87 -5.78 -6.57 5.18
N LEU A 88 -6.02 -5.40 4.58
CA LEU A 88 -6.03 -4.12 5.27
C LEU A 88 -7.16 -4.03 6.30
N GLN A 89 -8.36 -4.51 5.95
CA GLN A 89 -9.47 -4.60 6.89
C GLN A 89 -9.10 -5.47 8.11
N ASN A 90 -8.42 -6.59 7.91
CA ASN A 90 -7.95 -7.43 9.02
C ASN A 90 -6.88 -6.73 9.87
N TYR A 91 -5.92 -6.02 9.25
CA TYR A 91 -4.92 -5.25 9.99
C TYR A 91 -5.58 -4.14 10.84
N TRP A 92 -6.39 -3.29 10.20
CA TRP A 92 -7.03 -2.16 10.89
C TRP A 92 -8.03 -2.60 11.95
N SER A 93 -8.55 -3.83 11.89
CA SER A 93 -9.47 -4.37 12.89
C SER A 93 -8.84 -4.63 14.27
N ILE A 94 -7.51 -4.56 14.39
CA ILE A 94 -6.78 -4.65 15.68
C ILE A 94 -5.86 -3.45 15.95
N HIS A 95 -5.54 -2.64 14.92
CA HIS A 95 -4.57 -1.53 15.04
C HIS A 95 -5.21 -0.14 15.02
N MET A 96 -6.50 -0.03 14.69
CA MET A 96 -7.21 1.26 14.69
C MET A 96 -7.19 1.90 16.08
N GLY A 97 -6.84 3.18 16.21
CA GLY A 97 -6.81 3.86 17.52
C GLY A 97 -5.61 3.55 18.42
N LEU A 98 -4.91 2.43 18.25
CA LEU A 98 -3.77 2.05 19.12
C LEU A 98 -2.56 3.00 18.98
N THR A 99 -2.40 3.63 17.82
CA THR A 99 -1.28 4.54 17.51
C THR A 99 -1.69 6.02 17.53
N GLU A 100 -2.97 6.32 17.77
CA GLU A 100 -3.54 7.67 17.58
C GLU A 100 -3.26 8.63 18.75
N GLY A 101 -2.84 8.11 19.91
CA GLY A 101 -2.69 8.89 21.15
C GLY A 101 -1.35 9.61 21.34
N GLU A 102 -0.28 9.16 20.67
CA GLU A 102 1.08 9.70 20.91
C GLU A 102 1.82 10.14 19.64
N GLU A 103 1.44 9.69 18.44
CA GLU A 103 2.19 9.98 17.21
C GLU A 103 1.30 10.51 16.07
N PHE A 104 1.79 11.54 15.36
CA PHE A 104 1.15 12.05 14.14
C PHE A 104 1.13 11.02 13.01
N TYR A 105 2.06 10.05 13.05
CA TYR A 105 2.29 9.01 12.06
C TYR A 105 1.75 7.67 12.55
N GLU A 106 1.03 6.95 11.68
CA GLU A 106 0.52 5.61 11.96
C GLU A 106 1.47 4.56 11.38
N THR A 107 1.61 3.41 12.05
CA THR A 107 2.41 2.28 11.54
C THR A 107 1.81 1.74 10.25
N SER A 108 2.64 1.63 9.20
CA SER A 108 2.17 1.16 7.91
C SER A 108 1.70 -0.31 7.95
N PRO A 109 0.52 -0.63 7.39
CA PRO A 109 0.04 -2.00 7.28
C PRO A 109 0.79 -2.81 6.23
N TYR A 110 1.59 -2.18 5.37
CA TYR A 110 2.30 -2.83 4.29
C TYR A 110 3.70 -3.29 4.70
N GLU A 111 4.18 -4.36 4.07
CA GLU A 111 5.58 -4.76 4.18
C GLU A 111 6.50 -3.62 3.72
N PRO A 112 7.62 -3.37 4.43
CA PRO A 112 8.63 -2.42 3.99
C PRO A 112 9.13 -2.79 2.58
N ILE A 113 9.15 -1.80 1.69
CA ILE A 113 9.74 -2.00 0.36
C ILE A 113 11.25 -2.00 0.53
N HIS A 114 11.89 -3.15 0.34
CA HIS A 114 13.34 -3.25 0.22
C HIS A 114 13.75 -2.76 -1.17
N PHE A 115 14.13 -1.49 -1.27
CA PHE A 115 14.73 -0.96 -2.49
C PHE A 115 16.15 -1.52 -2.62
N SER A 116 16.39 -2.49 -3.52
CA SER A 116 17.76 -2.80 -3.92
C SER A 116 18.37 -1.62 -4.68
N GLU A 117 19.68 -1.43 -4.61
CA GLU A 117 20.35 -0.26 -5.19
C GLU A 117 20.19 -0.14 -6.71
N GLU A 118 19.75 -1.19 -7.42
CA GLU A 118 19.35 -1.11 -8.83
C GLU A 118 18.17 -0.16 -9.08
N PHE A 119 17.28 0.03 -8.09
CA PHE A 119 16.07 0.85 -8.22
C PHE A 119 16.31 2.37 -8.11
N ARG A 120 17.50 2.82 -7.68
CA ARG A 120 17.81 4.27 -7.53
C ARG A 120 18.24 4.96 -8.82
N HIS A 121 18.62 4.22 -9.87
CA HIS A 121 19.30 4.79 -11.05
C HIS A 121 18.50 4.77 -12.35
N ALA A 122 17.17 4.62 -12.32
CA ALA A 122 16.35 4.67 -13.54
C ALA A 122 16.23 6.08 -14.18
N SER A 123 17.17 7.01 -13.96
CA SER A 123 17.09 8.37 -14.53
C SER A 123 18.40 9.06 -14.91
N ILE A 124 19.56 8.38 -15.01
CA ILE A 124 20.81 9.09 -15.38
C ILE A 124 21.59 8.47 -16.54
N ILE A 125 20.97 7.87 -17.57
CA ILE A 125 21.62 7.65 -18.89
C ILE A 125 20.46 7.58 -19.92
N SER A 126 20.33 8.33 -21.02
CA SER A 126 21.30 8.88 -21.96
C SER A 126 20.80 10.22 -22.53
N GLY A 127 21.59 11.29 -22.36
CA GLY A 127 21.43 12.51 -23.13
C GLY A 127 22.01 12.32 -24.53
N ASN A 128 21.18 11.99 -25.52
CA ASN A 128 21.55 12.16 -26.92
C ASN A 128 21.56 13.66 -27.24
N ALA A 129 22.75 14.27 -27.12
CA ALA A 129 23.03 15.63 -27.57
C ALA A 129 22.80 15.72 -29.09
N GLY A 130 21.63 16.21 -29.51
CA GLY A 130 21.33 16.43 -30.93
C GLY A 130 19.86 16.56 -31.32
N LYS A 131 18.91 16.19 -30.45
CA LYS A 131 17.47 16.47 -30.65
C LYS A 131 16.92 17.23 -29.44
N PRO A 132 15.93 18.13 -29.59
CA PRO A 132 15.23 18.69 -28.45
C PRO A 132 14.51 17.54 -27.71
N CYS A 133 15.14 17.04 -26.65
CA CYS A 133 14.65 15.93 -25.86
C CYS A 133 13.47 16.40 -25.00
N ASN A 134 12.32 15.73 -25.13
CA ASN A 134 11.20 15.88 -24.20
C ASN A 134 10.99 14.54 -23.50
N PRO A 135 11.61 14.33 -22.32
CA PRO A 135 11.58 13.04 -21.62
C PRO A 135 10.17 12.51 -21.36
N CYS A 136 9.19 13.39 -21.10
CA CYS A 136 7.80 13.00 -20.93
C CYS A 136 7.14 12.51 -22.23
N LEU A 137 7.52 13.08 -23.38
CA LEU A 137 7.07 12.60 -24.68
C LEU A 137 7.66 11.22 -24.99
N ASP A 138 8.93 11.00 -24.67
CA ASP A 138 9.59 9.72 -24.92
C ASP A 138 9.05 8.63 -23.99
N ALA A 139 8.80 8.93 -22.72
CA ALA A 139 8.05 8.05 -21.80
C ALA A 139 6.64 7.72 -22.34
N ALA A 140 5.94 8.71 -22.90
CA ALA A 140 4.64 8.50 -23.52
C ALA A 140 4.72 7.58 -24.74
N LYS A 141 5.76 7.69 -25.58
CA LYS A 141 6.00 6.78 -26.70
C LYS A 141 6.29 5.37 -26.22
N ALA A 142 7.16 5.20 -25.22
CA ALA A 142 7.49 3.89 -24.65
C ALA A 142 6.25 3.17 -24.11
N CYS A 143 5.39 3.88 -23.36
CA CYS A 143 4.11 3.33 -22.91
C CYS A 143 3.19 2.95 -24.07
N ASN A 144 3.15 3.75 -25.14
CA ASN A 144 2.30 3.46 -26.30
C ASN A 144 2.77 2.25 -27.12
N LEU A 145 4.04 1.83 -27.00
CA LEU A 145 4.57 0.61 -27.61
C LEU A 145 4.30 -0.64 -26.76
N ASN A 146 3.90 -0.48 -25.49
CA ASN A 146 3.53 -1.58 -24.61
C ASN A 146 2.00 -1.70 -24.54
N GLU A 147 1.46 -2.83 -25.01
CA GLU A 147 0.00 -3.02 -25.11
C GLU A 147 -0.74 -2.91 -23.77
N THR A 148 -0.12 -3.35 -22.67
CA THR A 148 -0.71 -3.23 -21.33
C THR A 148 -0.75 -1.78 -20.87
N CYS A 149 0.36 -1.05 -21.02
CA CYS A 149 0.46 0.36 -20.66
C CYS A 149 -0.48 1.21 -21.50
N LYS A 150 -0.47 1.04 -22.83
CA LYS A 150 -1.36 1.72 -23.77
C LYS A 150 -2.84 1.50 -23.42
N ARG A 151 -3.25 0.24 -23.22
CA ARG A 151 -4.65 -0.10 -22.90
C ARG A 151 -5.10 0.51 -21.57
N LEU A 152 -4.30 0.37 -20.51
CA LEU A 152 -4.65 0.91 -19.19
C LEU A 152 -4.59 2.44 -19.16
N ARG A 153 -3.69 3.04 -19.94
CA ARG A 153 -3.62 4.50 -20.13
C ARG A 153 -4.87 5.06 -20.78
N SER A 154 -5.34 4.42 -21.84
CA SER A 154 -6.60 4.78 -22.47
C SER A 154 -7.79 4.63 -21.52
N ALA A 155 -7.78 3.62 -20.64
CA ALA A 155 -8.85 3.40 -19.66
C ALA A 155 -8.94 4.50 -18.59
N TYR A 156 -7.82 4.98 -18.03
CA TYR A 156 -7.89 6.04 -17.03
C TYR A 156 -8.22 7.41 -17.61
N ASN A 157 -7.94 7.63 -18.89
CA ASN A 157 -8.33 8.88 -19.58
C ASN A 157 -9.85 9.07 -19.65
N SER A 158 -10.64 8.00 -19.55
CA SER A 158 -12.11 8.05 -19.59
C SER A 158 -12.79 7.77 -18.24
N ILE A 159 -12.23 6.87 -17.41
CA ILE A 159 -12.87 6.39 -16.17
C ILE A 159 -12.31 7.08 -14.91
N CYS A 160 -11.20 7.82 -15.04
CA CYS A 160 -10.59 8.62 -13.96
C CYS A 160 -10.09 7.79 -12.77
N SER A 161 -10.37 8.17 -11.51
CA SER A 161 -9.63 7.74 -10.30
C SER A 161 -9.50 6.23 -10.13
N LYS A 162 -10.58 5.46 -10.31
CA LYS A 162 -10.57 3.99 -10.18
C LYS A 162 -9.64 3.33 -11.21
N ALA A 163 -9.65 3.82 -12.44
CA ALA A 163 -8.79 3.31 -13.50
C ALA A 163 -7.35 3.81 -13.38
N LEU A 164 -7.13 4.99 -12.79
CA LEU A 164 -5.80 5.52 -12.51
C LEU A 164 -5.06 4.65 -11.48
N ARG A 165 -5.77 4.20 -10.43
CA ARG A 165 -5.23 3.23 -9.48
C ARG A 165 -4.79 1.94 -10.18
N GLN A 166 -5.67 1.35 -10.99
CA GLN A 166 -5.37 0.12 -11.73
C GLN A 166 -4.18 0.27 -12.69
N PHE A 167 -3.98 1.45 -13.27
CA PHE A 167 -2.83 1.73 -14.12
C PHE A 167 -1.53 1.62 -13.33
N PHE A 168 -1.41 2.30 -12.18
CA PHE A 168 -0.19 2.26 -11.38
C PHE A 168 0.05 0.92 -10.67
N GLU A 169 -0.99 0.12 -10.45
CA GLU A 169 -0.84 -1.23 -9.89
C GLU A 169 -0.38 -2.28 -10.91
N ARG A 170 -0.78 -2.13 -12.19
CA ARG A 170 -0.60 -3.19 -13.20
C ARG A 170 0.45 -2.86 -14.24
N VAL A 171 0.82 -1.60 -14.42
CA VAL A 171 1.88 -1.18 -15.33
C VAL A 171 3.21 -1.17 -14.57
N SER A 172 4.23 -1.82 -15.14
CA SER A 172 5.58 -1.81 -14.60
C SER A 172 6.03 -0.38 -14.28
N TRP A 173 6.69 -0.20 -13.16
CA TRP A 173 7.25 1.09 -12.73
C TRP A 173 8.20 1.67 -13.79
N GLU A 174 8.89 0.82 -14.57
CA GLU A 174 9.76 1.23 -15.69
C GLU A 174 9.03 2.01 -16.77
N LEU A 175 7.71 1.83 -16.91
CA LEU A 175 6.87 2.56 -17.85
C LEU A 175 6.01 3.63 -17.16
N SER A 176 5.55 3.38 -15.94
CA SER A 176 4.64 4.30 -15.24
C SER A 176 5.38 5.46 -14.57
N TYR A 177 6.57 5.24 -14.01
CA TYR A 177 7.32 6.29 -13.30
C TYR A 177 7.89 7.35 -14.25
N PRO A 178 8.46 7.00 -15.42
CA PRO A 178 8.91 8.01 -16.38
C PRO A 178 7.78 8.92 -16.89
N LEU A 179 6.52 8.47 -16.88
CA LEU A 179 5.38 9.33 -17.25
C LEU A 179 5.06 10.39 -16.17
N LEU A 180 5.29 10.06 -14.90
CA LEU A 180 4.93 10.90 -13.76
C LEU A 180 6.10 11.80 -13.31
N PHE A 181 7.33 11.27 -13.40
CA PHE A 181 8.53 11.88 -12.83
C PHE A 181 9.56 12.31 -13.88
N CYS A 182 9.22 12.31 -15.17
CA CYS A 182 10.08 12.86 -16.22
C CYS A 182 10.53 14.30 -15.89
N SER A 183 11.80 14.59 -16.14
CA SER A 183 12.33 15.96 -16.07
C SER A 183 11.87 16.78 -17.27
N CYS A 184 11.69 18.09 -17.08
CA CYS A 184 11.16 18.97 -18.13
C CYS A 184 12.00 20.22 -18.34
N PRO A 185 12.45 20.50 -19.58
CA PRO A 185 13.20 21.71 -19.90
C PRO A 185 12.29 22.92 -20.17
N ASP A 186 11.00 22.70 -20.48
CA ASP A 186 10.08 23.75 -20.90
C ASP A 186 8.65 23.56 -20.33
N GLN A 187 7.82 24.58 -20.52
CA GLN A 187 6.43 24.60 -20.06
C GLN A 187 5.56 23.55 -20.76
N ALA A 188 5.83 23.26 -22.04
CA ALA A 188 5.06 22.28 -22.80
C ALA A 188 5.27 20.86 -22.26
N CYS A 189 6.50 20.51 -21.89
CA CYS A 189 6.83 19.28 -21.18
C CYS A 189 6.17 19.26 -19.79
N ALA A 190 6.29 20.35 -19.02
CA ALA A 190 5.71 20.42 -17.67
C ALA A 190 4.18 20.20 -17.70
N GLU A 191 3.50 20.77 -18.70
CA GLU A 191 2.06 20.57 -18.90
C GLU A 191 1.73 19.13 -19.33
N ARG A 192 2.57 18.50 -20.15
CA ARG A 192 2.43 17.07 -20.49
C ARG A 192 2.53 16.20 -19.24
N ARG A 193 3.52 16.45 -18.37
CA ARG A 193 3.69 15.77 -17.08
C ARG A 193 2.47 15.97 -16.17
N ARG A 194 2.00 17.21 -16.04
CA ARG A 194 0.80 17.55 -15.24
C ARG A 194 -0.45 16.81 -15.73
N ARG A 195 -0.60 16.63 -17.03
CA ARG A 195 -1.74 15.93 -17.64
C ARG A 195 -1.69 14.40 -17.52
N THR A 196 -0.58 13.80 -17.09
CA THR A 196 -0.43 12.34 -16.96
C THR A 196 -1.55 11.70 -16.13
N ILE A 197 -2.04 12.37 -15.08
CA ILE A 197 -3.11 11.85 -14.22
C ILE A 197 -4.51 12.40 -14.56
N VAL A 198 -4.64 13.16 -15.65
CA VAL A 198 -5.88 13.84 -16.07
C VAL A 198 -6.52 14.66 -14.94
N PRO A 199 -5.88 15.77 -14.50
CA PRO A 199 -6.31 16.51 -13.31
C PRO A 199 -7.75 17.01 -13.36
N SER A 200 -8.28 17.30 -14.54
CA SER A 200 -9.66 17.79 -14.72
C SER A 200 -10.73 16.82 -14.23
N CYS A 201 -10.40 15.54 -14.02
CA CYS A 201 -11.33 14.57 -13.46
C CYS A 201 -10.80 13.81 -12.23
N SER A 202 -9.49 13.77 -12.00
CA SER A 202 -8.89 13.06 -10.86
C SER A 202 -8.51 13.95 -9.68
N HIS A 203 -8.44 15.26 -9.86
CA HIS A 203 -7.89 16.17 -8.86
C HIS A 203 -8.62 17.52 -8.73
N GLN A 204 -9.10 18.09 -9.83
CA GLN A 204 -9.76 19.39 -9.82
C GLN A 204 -11.18 19.24 -9.31
N GLU A 205 -11.41 19.73 -8.09
CA GLU A 205 -12.73 19.83 -7.48
C GLU A 205 -13.22 21.28 -7.44
N ARG A 206 -14.56 21.47 -7.44
CA ARG A 206 -15.17 22.80 -7.37
C ARG A 206 -14.95 23.45 -6.01
N HIS A 207 -15.00 22.65 -4.95
CA HIS A 207 -14.75 23.07 -3.58
C HIS A 207 -13.41 22.47 -3.14
N LYS A 208 -12.61 23.25 -2.40
CA LYS A 208 -11.32 22.78 -1.85
C LYS A 208 -11.46 22.61 -0.34
N PRO A 209 -11.79 21.40 0.16
CA PRO A 209 -11.85 21.15 1.59
C PRO A 209 -10.45 21.32 2.23
N SER A 210 -10.42 21.47 3.55
CA SER A 210 -9.14 21.54 4.27
C SER A 210 -8.39 20.20 4.20
N CYS A 211 -7.06 20.24 4.26
CA CYS A 211 -6.26 19.01 4.29
C CYS A 211 -6.62 18.11 5.48
N LEU A 212 -7.05 18.69 6.60
CA LEU A 212 -7.49 17.93 7.78
C LEU A 212 -8.81 17.21 7.55
N GLU A 213 -9.73 17.80 6.79
CA GLU A 213 -10.97 17.16 6.40
C GLU A 213 -10.72 16.01 5.43
N LEU A 214 -9.89 16.24 4.39
CA LEU A 214 -9.48 15.17 3.46
C LEU A 214 -8.77 14.02 4.19
N ARG A 215 -7.93 14.32 5.17
CA ARG A 215 -7.28 13.31 6.03
C ARG A 215 -8.31 12.47 6.77
N ARG A 216 -9.36 13.08 7.36
CA ARG A 216 -10.42 12.34 8.06
C ARG A 216 -11.18 11.43 7.09
N THR A 217 -11.52 11.93 5.91
CA THR A 217 -12.17 11.13 4.86
C THR A 217 -11.30 9.94 4.47
N CYS A 218 -10.02 10.17 4.18
CA CYS A 218 -9.06 9.13 3.81
C CYS A 218 -8.90 8.06 4.92
N ARG A 219 -8.87 8.47 6.20
CA ARG A 219 -8.77 7.56 7.34
C ARG A 219 -9.96 6.59 7.50
N SER A 220 -11.11 6.91 6.92
CA SER A 220 -12.28 6.02 6.93
C SER A 220 -12.21 4.91 5.87
N ASP A 221 -11.33 5.05 4.88
CA ASP A 221 -11.10 4.08 3.82
C ASP A 221 -9.81 3.29 4.08
N ALA A 222 -9.93 1.97 4.17
CA ALA A 222 -8.81 1.09 4.54
C ALA A 222 -7.64 1.09 3.55
N LEU A 223 -7.87 1.50 2.29
CA LEU A 223 -6.86 1.56 1.23
C LEU A 223 -6.21 2.94 1.14
N CYS A 224 -6.97 4.00 1.42
CA CYS A 224 -6.45 5.37 1.44
C CYS A 224 -5.59 5.63 2.68
N ARG A 225 -6.04 5.12 3.84
CA ARG A 225 -5.33 5.20 5.12
C ARG A 225 -3.95 4.57 5.05
#